data_AF-A0A953Z1M6-F1
#
_entry.id   AF-A0A953Z1M6-F1
#
_cell.length_a   1.000
_cell.length_b   1.000
_cell.length_c   1.000
_cell.angle_alpha   90.00
_cell.angle_beta   90.00
_cell.angle_gamma   90.00
#
_symmetry.space_group_name_H-M   'P 1'
#
loop_
_entity.id
_entity.type
_entity.pdbx_description
1 polymer ?
#
loop_
_entity_poly.entity_id
_entity_poly.type
_entity_poly.pdbx_seq_one_letter_code
_entity_poly.pdbx_strand_id
1 'polypeptide(L)'
;MLRRAPALVFAICLVFVASCSSGGGSGGATPSGGTGSQNGSGGGPGVNAATGDTLLGPNGSILFIPEAALGQNTPISVGNGQNIPLPNGVAMAGPAIQAAPAGLRFLKPAVIGVPVNPSLIPDGVEPSELRVYAQEADGSVLSVPAIGYDPIRGLLYAAIGGFTTFQAAVPMFDFAIVPQTIKMAFIGAFYSETLSFRNNSGGVTWEVVSTMQTAGEAPESEEEAPVNQVAPGLTLSSTGTISGFPNTYGTWAITLRATDSATPEANVAEVSHT
;
A
#
# COMPACT_ATOMS: atom_id res chain seq x y z
N MET A 1 -12.58 -11.77 -36.10
CA MET A 1 -12.59 -13.11 -35.46
C MET A 1 -11.24 -13.34 -34.81
N LEU A 2 -11.10 -13.14 -33.50
CA LEU A 2 -10.00 -13.69 -32.70
C LEU A 2 -10.60 -13.96 -31.30
N ARG A 3 -10.70 -15.23 -30.94
CA ARG A 3 -11.31 -15.71 -29.69
C ARG A 3 -10.38 -15.40 -28.52
N ARG A 4 -10.86 -14.67 -27.51
CA ARG A 4 -10.25 -14.60 -26.18
C ARG A 4 -10.53 -15.91 -25.44
N ALA A 5 -9.48 -16.58 -24.98
CA ALA A 5 -9.58 -17.71 -24.05
C ALA A 5 -9.92 -17.20 -22.64
N PRO A 6 -10.70 -17.94 -21.83
CA PRO A 6 -11.02 -17.52 -20.46
C PRO A 6 -9.85 -17.86 -19.52
N ALA A 7 -9.49 -16.89 -18.68
CA ALA A 7 -8.56 -17.09 -17.57
C ALA A 7 -9.18 -18.04 -16.54
N LEU A 8 -8.46 -19.11 -16.25
CA LEU A 8 -8.79 -20.14 -15.27
C LEU A 8 -8.57 -19.55 -13.86
N VAL A 9 -9.65 -19.20 -13.17
CA VAL A 9 -9.63 -18.81 -11.76
C VAL A 9 -9.45 -20.08 -10.92
N PHE A 10 -8.25 -20.31 -10.40
CA PHE A 10 -7.99 -21.33 -9.38
C PHE A 10 -8.47 -20.80 -8.02
N ALA A 11 -9.71 -21.14 -7.64
CA ALA A 11 -10.19 -20.96 -6.28
C ALA A 11 -9.55 -22.04 -5.39
N ILE A 12 -8.55 -21.66 -4.58
CA ILE A 12 -8.03 -22.52 -3.52
C ILE A 12 -9.04 -22.46 -2.37
N CYS A 13 -9.89 -23.49 -2.29
CA CYS A 13 -10.75 -23.75 -1.14
C CYS A 13 -9.88 -24.15 0.07
N LEU A 14 -9.70 -23.23 1.02
CA LEU A 14 -9.21 -23.54 2.37
C LEU A 14 -10.35 -24.16 3.18
N VAL A 15 -10.35 -25.49 3.29
CA VAL A 15 -11.24 -26.20 4.22
C VAL A 15 -10.64 -26.13 5.62
N PHE A 16 -11.25 -25.34 6.50
CA PHE A 16 -10.98 -25.38 7.94
C PHE A 16 -11.66 -26.63 8.53
N VAL A 17 -10.86 -27.61 8.96
CA VAL A 17 -11.39 -28.69 9.81
C VAL A 17 -11.47 -28.14 11.24
N ALA A 18 -12.68 -27.84 11.68
CA ALA A 18 -12.98 -27.64 13.08
C ALA A 18 -12.95 -29.00 13.78
N SER A 19 -11.89 -29.28 14.53
CA SER A 19 -11.83 -30.45 15.41
C SER A 19 -12.60 -30.15 16.70
N CYS A 20 -13.80 -30.71 16.80
CA CYS A 20 -14.63 -30.73 17.99
C CYS A 20 -13.98 -31.64 19.04
N SER A 21 -13.64 -31.09 20.22
CA SER A 21 -13.21 -31.86 21.38
C SER A 21 -14.42 -32.41 22.13
N SER A 22 -14.52 -33.74 22.25
CA SER A 22 -15.32 -34.40 23.28
C SER A 22 -14.80 -35.81 23.57
N GLY A 23 -14.31 -36.05 24.78
CA GLY A 23 -13.96 -37.40 25.24
C GLY A 23 -13.25 -37.40 26.60
N GLY A 24 -14.03 -37.61 27.66
CA GLY A 24 -13.60 -37.68 29.06
C GLY A 24 -12.64 -38.84 29.37
N GLY A 25 -11.85 -38.66 30.42
CA GLY A 25 -10.67 -39.46 30.71
C GLY A 25 -10.84 -40.63 31.69
N SER A 26 -9.68 -41.17 32.11
CA SER A 26 -9.41 -41.76 33.42
C SER A 26 -7.96 -42.25 33.49
N GLY A 27 -7.27 -41.95 34.60
CA GLY A 27 -6.27 -42.88 35.16
C GLY A 27 -4.77 -42.54 35.02
N GLY A 28 -4.32 -41.56 35.81
CA GLY A 28 -3.14 -41.66 36.69
C GLY A 28 -1.79 -42.19 36.16
N ALA A 29 -0.87 -41.26 35.90
CA ALA A 29 0.49 -41.29 36.47
C ALA A 29 1.13 -39.90 36.31
N THR A 30 1.38 -39.22 37.43
CA THR A 30 2.34 -38.11 37.56
C THR A 30 3.50 -38.58 38.43
N PRO A 31 4.67 -37.90 38.47
CA PRO A 31 5.09 -36.74 37.66
C PRO A 31 6.48 -36.93 37.01
N SER A 32 6.71 -36.37 35.83
CA SER A 32 8.06 -35.97 35.45
C SER A 32 8.03 -34.90 34.35
N GLY A 33 8.23 -33.65 34.79
CA GLY A 33 9.04 -32.65 34.11
C GLY A 33 8.59 -32.11 32.76
N GLY A 34 8.10 -30.87 32.76
CA GLY A 34 8.51 -29.91 31.74
C GLY A 34 7.41 -29.32 30.86
N THR A 35 6.59 -28.45 31.43
CA THR A 35 6.06 -27.28 30.71
C THR A 35 7.23 -26.33 30.37
N GLY A 36 7.43 -26.02 29.10
CA GLY A 36 8.15 -24.82 28.64
C GLY A 36 7.60 -24.50 27.26
N SER A 37 6.90 -23.39 27.00
CA SER A 37 7.33 -22.01 27.20
C SER A 37 8.83 -21.86 26.93
N GLN A 38 9.22 -21.93 25.67
CA GLN A 38 10.55 -21.53 25.25
C GLN A 38 10.53 -20.07 24.79
N ASN A 39 10.64 -19.20 25.79
CA ASN A 39 11.18 -17.86 25.62
C ASN A 39 12.59 -17.89 26.23
N GLY A 40 13.64 -17.82 25.40
CA GLY A 40 15.03 -17.78 25.88
C GLY A 40 16.11 -18.30 24.92
N SER A 41 16.65 -17.39 24.11
CA SER A 41 18.00 -17.33 23.52
C SER A 41 18.71 -18.63 23.03
N GLY A 42 18.82 -18.76 21.71
CA GLY A 42 19.92 -19.51 21.06
C GLY A 42 19.51 -20.76 20.28
N GLY A 43 19.03 -20.57 19.04
CA GLY A 43 18.69 -21.64 18.10
C GLY A 43 17.19 -21.93 18.07
N GLY A 44 16.48 -21.44 17.04
CA GLY A 44 15.05 -21.72 16.88
C GLY A 44 14.76 -23.22 16.67
N PRO A 45 13.52 -23.68 16.90
CA PRO A 45 13.14 -25.08 16.69
C PRO A 45 13.52 -25.54 15.27
N GLY A 46 14.14 -26.71 15.18
CA GLY A 46 14.43 -27.35 13.88
C GLY A 46 13.14 -27.70 13.18
N VAL A 47 12.94 -27.18 11.97
CA VAL A 47 11.73 -27.43 11.20
C VAL A 47 11.91 -28.68 10.38
N ASN A 48 10.97 -29.62 10.50
CA ASN A 48 11.03 -30.87 9.76
C ASN A 48 10.59 -30.64 8.31
N ALA A 49 11.52 -30.86 7.38
CA ALA A 49 11.28 -30.70 5.94
C ALA A 49 10.15 -31.60 5.42
N ALA A 50 9.92 -32.76 6.05
CA ALA A 50 8.96 -33.77 5.62
C ALA A 50 7.53 -33.53 6.13
N THR A 51 7.28 -32.55 7.00
CA THR A 51 5.93 -32.31 7.55
C THR A 51 5.48 -30.86 7.39
N GLY A 52 6.41 -29.93 7.21
CA GLY A 52 6.11 -28.50 7.29
C GLY A 52 5.86 -28.06 8.73
N ASP A 53 5.64 -26.77 8.94
CA ASP A 53 5.42 -26.20 10.28
C ASP A 53 4.81 -24.79 10.21
N THR A 54 4.27 -24.32 11.33
CA THR A 54 3.86 -22.93 11.54
C THR A 54 4.63 -22.32 12.69
N LEU A 55 5.44 -21.32 12.40
CA LEU A 55 6.22 -20.59 13.40
C LEU A 55 5.53 -19.28 13.74
N LEU A 56 5.47 -18.96 15.03
CA LEU A 56 5.05 -17.64 15.52
C LEU A 56 6.29 -16.76 15.71
N GLY A 57 6.18 -15.51 15.32
CA GLY A 57 7.21 -14.49 15.46
C GLY A 57 6.76 -13.31 16.32
N PRO A 58 7.58 -12.25 16.40
CA PRO A 58 7.23 -11.04 17.13
C PRO A 58 6.03 -10.33 16.51
N ASN A 59 5.35 -9.51 17.32
CA ASN A 59 4.20 -8.70 16.90
C ASN A 59 3.07 -9.53 16.25
N GLY A 60 2.93 -10.79 16.67
CA GLY A 60 1.92 -11.71 16.11
C GLY A 60 2.21 -12.20 14.69
N SER A 61 3.39 -11.91 14.13
CA SER A 61 3.79 -12.44 12.82
C SER A 61 3.75 -13.95 12.80
N ILE A 62 3.47 -14.51 11.63
CA ILE A 62 3.41 -15.96 11.44
C ILE A 62 4.16 -16.36 10.19
N LEU A 63 4.75 -17.55 10.19
CA LEU A 63 5.41 -18.15 9.04
C LEU A 63 4.91 -19.58 8.89
N PHE A 64 4.22 -19.84 7.78
CA PHE A 64 3.75 -21.15 7.40
C PHE A 64 4.68 -21.75 6.34
N ILE A 65 5.30 -22.88 6.67
CA ILE A 65 6.18 -23.63 5.79
C ILE A 65 5.45 -24.92 5.39
N PRO A 66 5.12 -25.13 4.11
CA PRO A 66 4.45 -26.34 3.69
C PRO A 66 5.40 -27.55 3.71
N GLU A 67 4.82 -28.74 3.73
CA GLU A 67 5.55 -29.99 3.58
C GLU A 67 6.41 -30.01 2.30
N ALA A 68 7.65 -30.49 2.45
CA ALA A 68 8.66 -30.55 1.41
C ALA A 68 9.03 -29.19 0.80
N ALA A 69 8.78 -28.08 1.51
CA ALA A 69 9.31 -26.76 1.12
C ALA A 69 10.82 -26.64 1.35
N LEU A 70 11.39 -27.47 2.24
CA LEU A 70 12.81 -27.49 2.57
C LEU A 70 13.45 -28.76 1.99
N GLY A 71 14.70 -28.66 1.53
CA GLY A 71 15.45 -29.82 1.04
C GLY A 71 15.96 -30.75 2.16
N GLN A 72 16.02 -30.25 3.39
CA GLN A 72 16.48 -30.97 4.57
C GLN A 72 16.01 -30.26 5.86
N ASN A 73 16.06 -30.96 6.99
CA ASN A 73 15.76 -30.36 8.29
C ASN A 73 16.69 -29.18 8.56
N THR A 74 16.10 -28.02 8.82
CA THR A 74 16.83 -26.76 8.96
C THR A 74 16.36 -26.03 10.22
N PRO A 75 17.26 -25.52 11.08
CA PRO A 75 16.88 -24.64 12.18
C PRO A 75 16.37 -23.32 11.64
N ILE A 76 15.17 -22.90 12.05
CA ILE A 76 14.53 -21.69 11.55
C ILE A 76 14.05 -20.86 12.73
N SER A 77 14.12 -19.54 12.56
CA SER A 77 13.56 -18.60 13.52
C SER A 77 12.92 -17.42 12.81
N VAL A 78 11.86 -16.88 13.41
CA VAL A 78 11.25 -15.60 13.04
C VAL A 78 11.49 -14.63 14.21
N GLY A 79 12.26 -13.58 13.95
CA GLY A 79 12.66 -12.58 14.95
C GLY A 79 12.35 -11.16 14.50
N ASN A 80 12.71 -10.17 15.33
CA ASN A 80 12.60 -8.77 14.96
C ASN A 80 13.63 -8.46 13.86
N GLY A 81 13.19 -7.83 12.78
CA GLY A 81 14.05 -7.36 11.71
C GLY A 81 14.51 -5.92 11.91
N GLN A 82 15.57 -5.53 11.20
CA GLN A 82 15.89 -4.12 11.01
C GLN A 82 14.97 -3.53 9.94
N ASN A 83 14.65 -2.24 10.07
CA ASN A 83 13.84 -1.55 9.08
C ASN A 83 14.52 -1.61 7.70
N ILE A 84 13.73 -1.96 6.70
CA ILE A 84 14.15 -2.02 5.31
C ILE A 84 14.25 -0.58 4.78
N PRO A 85 15.33 -0.20 4.07
CA PRO A 85 15.38 1.05 3.32
C PRO A 85 14.41 0.96 2.13
N LEU A 86 13.15 1.37 2.35
CA LEU A 86 12.10 1.29 1.34
C LEU A 86 12.41 2.19 0.13
N PRO A 87 12.00 1.80 -1.10
CA PRO A 87 12.12 2.66 -2.27
C PRO A 87 11.33 3.97 -2.13
N ASN A 88 11.65 4.97 -2.95
CA ASN A 88 10.91 6.24 -2.98
C ASN A 88 9.43 6.01 -3.35
N GLY A 89 8.52 6.82 -2.79
CA GLY A 89 7.07 6.69 -3.02
C GLY A 89 6.41 5.55 -2.23
N VAL A 90 7.04 5.08 -1.15
CA VAL A 90 6.52 4.01 -0.29
C VAL A 90 6.81 4.36 1.17
N ALA A 91 5.82 4.20 2.05
CA ALA A 91 5.94 4.40 3.48
C ALA A 91 5.91 3.07 4.24
N MET A 92 6.61 3.03 5.37
CA MET A 92 6.53 1.90 6.30
C MET A 92 5.12 1.80 6.89
N ALA A 93 4.52 0.61 6.85
CA ALA A 93 3.20 0.33 7.39
C ALA A 93 3.23 -0.65 8.58
N GLY A 94 4.42 -1.01 9.08
CA GLY A 94 4.57 -1.93 10.21
C GLY A 94 6.04 -2.27 10.53
N PRO A 95 6.29 -2.97 11.64
CA PRO A 95 7.65 -3.38 12.02
C PRO A 95 8.21 -4.43 11.05
N ALA A 96 9.54 -4.41 10.87
CA ALA A 96 10.23 -5.45 10.11
C ALA A 96 10.35 -6.76 10.91
N ILE A 97 10.26 -7.89 10.21
CA ILE A 97 10.50 -9.23 10.75
C ILE A 97 11.63 -9.88 9.99
N GLN A 98 12.48 -10.64 10.68
CA GLN A 98 13.58 -11.37 10.06
C GLN A 98 13.32 -12.87 10.16
N ALA A 99 13.25 -13.55 9.02
CA ALA A 99 13.29 -15.00 8.96
C ALA A 99 14.73 -15.46 8.72
N ALA A 100 15.18 -16.45 9.50
CA ALA A 100 16.54 -16.97 9.42
C ALA A 100 16.53 -18.49 9.16
N PRO A 101 17.56 -19.04 8.49
CA PRO A 101 18.78 -18.36 8.01
C PRO A 101 18.56 -17.56 6.72
N ALA A 102 19.08 -16.33 6.66
CA ALA A 102 18.93 -15.47 5.48
C ALA A 102 19.55 -16.10 4.23
N GLY A 103 18.90 -15.93 3.08
CA GLY A 103 19.34 -16.43 1.78
C GLY A 103 18.96 -17.88 1.48
N LEU A 104 18.41 -18.63 2.44
CA LEU A 104 17.84 -19.95 2.18
C LEU A 104 16.64 -19.84 1.25
N ARG A 105 16.59 -20.69 0.21
CA ARG A 105 15.48 -20.75 -0.76
C ARG A 105 14.64 -22.00 -0.56
N PHE A 106 13.33 -21.87 -0.77
CA PHE A 106 12.40 -22.98 -0.67
C PHE A 106 12.22 -23.71 -2.00
N LEU A 107 11.90 -24.99 -1.90
CA LEU A 107 11.46 -25.83 -3.02
C LEU A 107 9.98 -25.58 -3.39
N LYS A 108 9.19 -25.09 -2.42
CA LYS A 108 7.79 -24.66 -2.59
C LYS A 108 7.58 -23.35 -1.85
N PRO A 109 6.78 -22.40 -2.37
CA PRO A 109 6.53 -21.15 -1.68
C PRO A 109 6.00 -21.36 -0.26
N ALA A 110 6.61 -20.70 0.71
CA ALA A 110 6.08 -20.57 2.06
C ALA A 110 5.16 -19.34 2.13
N VAL A 111 4.36 -19.21 3.20
CA VAL A 111 3.50 -18.05 3.43
C VAL A 111 3.95 -17.35 4.70
N ILE A 112 4.10 -16.03 4.64
CA ILE A 112 4.43 -15.20 5.79
C ILE A 112 3.31 -14.20 6.06
N GLY A 113 2.96 -14.01 7.32
CA GLY A 113 2.10 -12.94 7.82
C GLY A 113 2.96 -11.85 8.44
N VAL A 114 3.07 -10.72 7.75
CA VAL A 114 3.87 -9.56 8.17
C VAL A 114 2.99 -8.59 8.97
N PRO A 115 3.43 -8.11 10.14
CA PRO A 115 2.66 -7.18 10.95
C PRO A 115 2.45 -5.84 10.24
N VAL A 116 1.23 -5.34 10.34
CA VAL A 116 0.78 -4.04 9.87
C VAL A 116 0.31 -3.25 11.09
N ASN A 117 0.73 -2.01 11.21
CA ASN A 117 0.20 -1.04 12.16
C ASN A 117 -0.88 -0.21 11.44
N PRO A 118 -2.18 -0.41 11.73
CA PRO A 118 -3.26 0.33 11.07
C PRO A 118 -3.16 1.85 11.23
N SER A 119 -2.55 2.34 12.31
CA SER A 119 -2.36 3.78 12.54
C SER A 119 -1.34 4.42 11.60
N LEU A 120 -0.56 3.63 10.85
CA LEU A 120 0.37 4.11 9.83
C LEU A 120 -0.21 4.04 8.41
N ILE A 121 -1.44 3.53 8.25
CA ILE A 121 -2.11 3.48 6.96
C ILE A 121 -2.92 4.77 6.82
N PRO A 122 -2.65 5.60 5.78
CA PRO A 122 -3.47 6.77 5.50
C PRO A 122 -4.92 6.40 5.19
N ASP A 123 -5.85 7.31 5.52
CA ASP A 123 -7.26 7.14 5.16
C ASP A 123 -7.42 7.00 3.64
N GLY A 124 -8.30 6.10 3.21
CA GLY A 124 -8.59 5.85 1.80
C GLY A 124 -7.64 4.85 1.11
N VAL A 125 -6.56 4.42 1.77
CA VAL A 125 -5.71 3.32 1.25
C VAL A 125 -6.42 1.98 1.43
N GLU A 126 -6.64 1.27 0.34
CA GLU A 126 -7.27 -0.04 0.39
C GLU A 126 -6.27 -1.13 0.81
N PRO A 127 -6.69 -2.20 1.50
CA PRO A 127 -5.82 -3.33 1.83
C PRO A 127 -5.12 -3.98 0.62
N SER A 128 -5.74 -3.88 -0.56
CA SER A 128 -5.21 -4.37 -1.85
C SER A 128 -3.97 -3.58 -2.32
N GLU A 129 -3.78 -2.37 -1.80
CA GLU A 129 -2.68 -1.47 -2.14
C GLU A 129 -1.46 -1.72 -1.27
N LEU A 130 -1.63 -2.35 -0.10
CA LEU A 130 -0.55 -2.77 0.77
C LEU A 130 0.43 -3.70 0.04
N ARG A 131 1.71 -3.57 0.38
CA ARG A 131 2.79 -4.39 -0.18
C ARG A 131 3.64 -4.95 0.95
N VAL A 132 4.20 -6.13 0.71
CA VAL A 132 5.31 -6.63 1.53
C VAL A 132 6.60 -6.31 0.77
N TYR A 133 7.60 -5.76 1.44
CA TYR A 133 8.95 -5.64 0.90
C TYR A 133 9.86 -6.65 1.57
N ALA A 134 10.75 -7.26 0.77
CA ALA A 134 11.77 -8.19 1.23
C ALA A 134 13.15 -7.59 0.99
N GLN A 135 14.04 -7.63 1.98
CA GLN A 135 15.42 -7.18 1.86
C GLN A 135 16.38 -8.37 1.88
N GLU A 136 16.80 -8.79 0.70
CA GLU A 136 17.69 -9.92 0.48
C GLU A 136 19.06 -9.73 1.18
N ALA A 137 19.80 -10.83 1.33
CA ALA A 137 21.07 -10.83 2.06
C ALA A 137 22.16 -9.93 1.44
N ASP A 138 22.03 -9.60 0.14
CA ASP A 138 22.88 -8.65 -0.57
C ASP A 138 22.45 -7.17 -0.38
N GLY A 139 21.38 -6.94 0.38
CA GLY A 139 20.79 -5.63 0.63
C GLY A 139 19.77 -5.19 -0.42
N SER A 140 19.54 -5.97 -1.48
CA SER A 140 18.54 -5.66 -2.49
C SER A 140 17.13 -5.74 -1.92
N VAL A 141 16.28 -4.80 -2.34
CA VAL A 141 14.90 -4.67 -1.84
C VAL A 141 13.93 -4.99 -2.97
N LEU A 142 13.07 -5.98 -2.77
CA LEU A 142 12.09 -6.44 -3.73
C LEU A 142 10.67 -6.28 -3.18
N SER A 143 9.72 -5.89 -4.03
CA SER A 143 8.30 -5.94 -3.70
C SER A 143 7.77 -7.36 -3.85
N VAL A 144 7.11 -7.84 -2.81
CA VAL A 144 6.44 -9.14 -2.76
C VAL A 144 4.93 -8.88 -2.77
N PRO A 145 4.20 -9.41 -3.77
CA PRO A 145 2.75 -9.27 -3.82
C PRO A 145 2.08 -9.83 -2.56
N ALA A 146 1.19 -9.04 -1.98
CA ALA A 146 0.33 -9.51 -0.90
C ALA A 146 -0.75 -10.44 -1.48
N ILE A 147 -1.05 -11.50 -0.75
CA ILE A 147 -2.07 -12.51 -1.09
C ILE A 147 -3.31 -12.41 -0.20
N GLY A 148 -3.27 -11.59 0.86
CA GLY A 148 -4.40 -11.34 1.74
C GLY A 148 -4.03 -10.42 2.90
N TYR A 149 -5.02 -9.81 3.53
CA TYR A 149 -4.87 -8.98 4.72
C TYR A 149 -5.90 -9.41 5.77
N ASP A 150 -5.46 -9.66 7.00
CA ASP A 150 -6.31 -9.90 8.16
C ASP A 150 -6.35 -8.64 9.03
N PRO A 151 -7.42 -7.83 8.98
CA PRO A 151 -7.53 -6.59 9.76
C PRO A 151 -7.69 -6.84 11.26
N ILE A 152 -8.14 -8.02 11.68
CA ILE A 152 -8.33 -8.34 13.10
C ILE A 152 -6.98 -8.63 13.74
N ARG A 153 -6.13 -9.37 13.03
CA ARG A 153 -4.77 -9.70 13.49
C ARG A 153 -3.73 -8.66 13.08
N GLY A 154 -4.06 -7.74 12.18
CA GLY A 154 -3.12 -6.78 11.61
C GLY A 154 -1.99 -7.46 10.83
N LEU A 155 -2.32 -8.49 10.03
CA LEU A 155 -1.32 -9.26 9.29
C LEU A 155 -1.54 -9.16 7.78
N LEU A 156 -0.48 -8.81 7.05
CA LEU A 156 -0.42 -8.85 5.60
C LEU A 156 0.28 -10.13 5.15
N TYR A 157 -0.43 -10.97 4.41
CA TYR A 157 0.08 -12.25 3.96
C TYR A 157 0.78 -12.13 2.61
N ALA A 158 1.91 -12.81 2.45
CA ALA A 158 2.63 -12.91 1.19
C ALA A 158 3.22 -14.31 0.99
N ALA A 159 3.31 -14.74 -0.27
CA ALA A 159 4.04 -15.95 -0.65
C ALA A 159 5.52 -15.61 -0.84
N ILE A 160 6.41 -16.38 -0.21
CA ILE A 160 7.84 -16.10 -0.18
C ILE A 160 8.65 -17.29 -0.71
N GLY A 161 9.71 -16.97 -1.46
CA GLY A 161 10.63 -17.95 -2.05
C GLY A 161 11.85 -18.27 -1.19
N GLY A 162 12.05 -17.56 -0.08
CA GLY A 162 13.18 -17.79 0.82
C GLY A 162 13.14 -16.94 2.08
N PHE A 163 14.12 -17.15 2.94
CA PHE A 163 14.29 -16.41 4.19
C PHE A 163 15.09 -15.14 4.00
N THR A 164 14.56 -14.06 4.57
CA THR A 164 15.06 -12.69 4.45
C THR A 164 14.35 -11.82 5.49
N THR A 165 14.63 -10.52 5.50
CA THR A 165 13.87 -9.53 6.27
C THR A 165 12.66 -9.09 5.46
N PHE A 166 11.49 -9.01 6.10
CA PHE A 166 10.23 -8.58 5.50
C PHE A 166 9.63 -7.42 6.26
N GLN A 167 9.02 -6.48 5.54
CA GLN A 167 8.34 -5.34 6.15
C GLN A 167 7.10 -4.96 5.34
N ALA A 168 6.00 -4.66 6.04
CA ALA A 168 4.80 -4.14 5.41
C ALA A 168 4.97 -2.67 5.06
N ALA A 169 4.46 -2.28 3.90
CA ALA A 169 4.54 -0.93 3.40
C ALA A 169 3.27 -0.53 2.65
N VAL A 170 2.99 0.77 2.65
CA VAL A 170 1.93 1.40 1.86
C VAL A 170 2.57 2.16 0.71
N PRO A 171 2.07 2.04 -0.53
CA PRO A 171 2.44 2.99 -1.56
C PRO A 171 2.03 4.38 -1.09
N MET A 172 2.97 5.32 -1.11
CA MET A 172 2.64 6.73 -1.05
C MET A 172 2.16 7.06 -2.47
N PHE A 173 0.85 7.05 -2.68
CA PHE A 173 0.34 7.74 -3.84
C PHE A 173 0.67 9.22 -3.65
N ASP A 174 1.30 9.85 -4.63
CA ASP A 174 1.46 11.31 -4.58
C ASP A 174 0.06 11.92 -4.38
N PHE A 175 -0.05 12.80 -3.39
CA PHE A 175 -1.16 13.72 -3.29
C PHE A 175 -1.24 14.44 -4.64
N ALA A 176 -2.35 14.27 -5.35
CA ALA A 176 -2.44 14.68 -6.74
C ALA A 176 -3.81 15.20 -7.11
N ILE A 177 -3.82 16.27 -7.91
CA ILE A 177 -5.01 16.83 -8.54
C ILE A 177 -5.43 15.95 -9.72
N VAL A 178 -6.69 15.58 -9.84
CA VAL A 178 -7.22 14.72 -10.92
C VAL A 178 -8.43 15.38 -11.56
N PRO A 179 -8.54 15.46 -12.91
CA PRO A 179 -7.55 15.02 -13.89
C PRO A 179 -6.27 15.88 -13.92
N GLN A 180 -5.18 15.30 -14.45
CA GLN A 180 -3.89 15.98 -14.67
C GLN A 180 -3.85 16.80 -15.97
N THR A 181 -4.96 16.83 -16.69
CA THR A 181 -5.14 17.55 -17.95
C THR A 181 -6.51 18.19 -17.93
N ILE A 182 -6.59 19.46 -18.30
CA ILE A 182 -7.84 20.21 -18.43
C ILE A 182 -8.31 20.10 -19.88
N LYS A 183 -9.61 19.92 -20.08
CA LYS A 183 -10.19 19.84 -21.42
C LYS A 183 -10.13 21.18 -22.13
N MET A 184 -10.07 21.15 -23.46
CA MET A 184 -10.19 22.36 -24.27
C MET A 184 -11.57 23.01 -24.07
N ALA A 185 -11.58 24.32 -23.89
CA ALA A 185 -12.80 25.12 -23.83
C ALA A 185 -13.02 25.83 -25.17
N PHE A 186 -14.28 26.08 -25.53
CA PHE A 186 -14.67 26.78 -26.75
C PHE A 186 -15.29 28.13 -26.42
N ILE A 187 -14.89 29.18 -27.13
CA ILE A 187 -15.41 30.54 -26.92
C ILE A 187 -16.94 30.54 -27.08
N GLY A 188 -17.63 31.18 -26.13
CA GLY A 188 -19.08 31.27 -26.10
C GLY A 188 -19.83 29.99 -25.71
N ALA A 189 -19.13 28.88 -25.47
CA ALA A 189 -19.71 27.65 -24.93
C ALA A 189 -19.51 27.55 -23.42
N PHE A 190 -20.51 27.06 -22.69
CA PHE A 190 -20.36 26.82 -21.26
C PHE A 190 -19.35 25.70 -21.01
N TYR A 191 -18.35 25.98 -20.19
CA TYR A 191 -17.33 25.05 -19.75
C TYR A 191 -17.58 24.66 -18.28
N SER A 192 -17.39 23.38 -17.97
CA SER A 192 -17.39 22.89 -16.58
C SER A 192 -16.53 21.65 -16.48
N GLU A 193 -15.52 21.69 -15.62
CA GLU A 193 -14.68 20.54 -15.27
C GLU A 193 -14.39 20.52 -13.78
N THR A 194 -14.64 19.39 -13.14
CA THR A 194 -14.40 19.21 -11.71
C THR A 194 -13.08 18.48 -11.49
N LEU A 195 -12.23 19.08 -10.67
CA LEU A 195 -11.00 18.51 -10.17
C LEU A 195 -11.26 17.83 -8.82
N SER A 196 -10.51 16.77 -8.53
CA SER A 196 -10.49 16.07 -7.25
C SER A 196 -9.07 15.98 -6.71
N PHE A 197 -8.94 15.85 -5.39
CA PHE A 197 -7.65 15.69 -4.73
C PHE A 197 -7.54 14.27 -4.21
N ARG A 198 -6.59 13.50 -4.76
CA ARG A 198 -6.42 12.09 -4.43
C ARG A 198 -5.73 11.92 -3.07
N ASN A 199 -6.19 10.93 -2.31
CA ASN A 199 -5.68 10.54 -0.98
C ASN A 199 -5.82 11.62 0.10
N ASN A 200 -6.75 12.57 -0.07
CA ASN A 200 -7.02 13.59 0.93
C ASN A 200 -7.61 12.98 2.21
N SER A 201 -7.20 13.46 3.38
CA SER A 201 -7.75 12.99 4.66
C SER A 201 -8.82 13.94 5.25
N GLY A 202 -9.50 14.72 4.40
CA GLY A 202 -10.51 15.69 4.85
C GLY A 202 -10.95 16.69 3.80
N GLY A 203 -11.45 17.84 4.25
CA GLY A 203 -11.88 18.92 3.37
C GLY A 203 -10.71 19.45 2.55
N VAL A 204 -10.96 19.84 1.30
CA VAL A 204 -9.92 20.32 0.38
C VAL A 204 -10.18 21.77 0.02
N THR A 205 -9.16 22.61 0.18
CA THR A 205 -9.16 23.99 -0.29
C THR A 205 -8.42 24.07 -1.61
N TRP A 206 -8.99 24.80 -2.57
CA TRP A 206 -8.49 24.95 -3.93
C TRP A 206 -8.14 26.40 -4.21
N GLU A 207 -7.01 26.64 -4.87
CA GLU A 207 -6.61 27.97 -5.32
C GLU A 207 -5.82 27.94 -6.63
N VAL A 208 -5.87 29.05 -7.35
CA VAL A 208 -4.99 29.32 -8.49
C VAL A 208 -3.73 30.01 -7.98
N VAL A 209 -2.58 29.35 -8.14
CA VAL A 209 -1.26 29.88 -7.75
C VAL A 209 -0.74 30.86 -8.80
N SER A 210 -0.93 30.53 -10.08
CA SER A 210 -0.55 31.41 -11.19
C SER A 210 -1.38 31.15 -12.44
N THR A 211 -1.53 32.20 -13.26
CA THR A 211 -2.14 32.15 -14.60
C THR A 211 -1.33 33.05 -15.52
N MET A 212 -0.86 32.50 -16.64
CA MET A 212 0.00 33.17 -17.60
C MET A 212 -0.46 32.83 -19.02
N GLN A 213 -0.80 33.83 -19.84
CA GLN A 213 -1.09 33.58 -21.25
C GLN A 213 0.21 33.26 -22.01
N THR A 214 0.25 32.15 -22.73
CA THR A 214 1.42 31.67 -23.48
C THR A 214 1.26 31.80 -24.99
N ALA A 215 0.02 31.91 -25.49
CA ALA A 215 -0.30 32.17 -26.88
C ALA A 215 -1.70 32.80 -27.04
N GLY A 216 -1.96 33.44 -28.17
CA GLY A 216 -3.26 34.03 -28.52
C GLY A 216 -3.27 35.56 -28.48
N GLU A 217 -4.46 36.13 -28.61
CA GLU A 217 -4.67 37.57 -28.51
C GLU A 217 -4.75 37.97 -27.03
N ALA A 218 -4.09 39.08 -26.67
CA ALA A 218 -4.17 39.62 -25.33
C ALA A 218 -5.64 39.94 -24.99
N PRO A 219 -6.08 39.74 -23.74
CA PRO A 219 -7.44 40.10 -23.34
C PRO A 219 -7.73 41.57 -23.68
N GLU A 220 -8.92 41.84 -24.22
CA GLU A 220 -9.30 43.17 -24.75
C GLU A 220 -9.42 44.26 -23.66
N SER A 221 -9.21 43.93 -22.39
CA SER A 221 -9.33 44.84 -21.25
C SER A 221 -8.19 44.66 -20.24
N GLU A 222 -7.59 45.77 -19.77
CA GLU A 222 -6.68 45.81 -18.61
C GLU A 222 -7.43 45.76 -17.26
N GLU A 223 -8.59 45.10 -17.21
CA GLU A 223 -9.31 44.90 -15.96
C GLU A 223 -8.54 43.92 -15.07
N GLU A 224 -8.48 44.19 -13.76
CA GLU A 224 -7.78 43.33 -12.83
C GLU A 224 -8.41 41.92 -12.86
N ALA A 225 -7.57 40.90 -13.06
CA ALA A 225 -8.03 39.53 -13.15
C ALA A 225 -8.77 39.11 -11.87
N PRO A 226 -9.98 38.53 -11.95
CA PRO A 226 -10.68 38.04 -10.77
C PRO A 226 -9.85 36.97 -10.03
N VAL A 227 -10.03 36.90 -8.71
CA VAL A 227 -9.42 35.86 -7.89
C VAL A 227 -9.80 34.48 -8.45
N ASN A 228 -8.83 33.58 -8.50
CA ASN A 228 -8.99 32.22 -9.05
C ASN A 228 -9.38 32.17 -10.54
N GLN A 229 -9.06 33.20 -11.32
CA GLN A 229 -9.18 33.14 -12.77
C GLN A 229 -8.14 32.20 -13.37
N VAL A 230 -8.61 31.21 -14.14
CA VAL A 230 -7.73 30.28 -14.88
C VAL A 230 -7.54 30.70 -16.34
N ALA A 231 -8.53 31.38 -16.91
CA ALA A 231 -8.47 32.04 -18.22
C ALA A 231 -9.59 33.09 -18.28
N PRO A 232 -9.56 34.05 -19.23
CA PRO A 232 -10.66 34.99 -19.45
C PRO A 232 -12.01 34.27 -19.58
N GLY A 233 -12.93 34.59 -18.67
CA GLY A 233 -14.26 33.98 -18.58
C GLY A 233 -14.33 32.60 -17.87
N LEU A 234 -13.22 32.07 -17.36
CA LEU A 234 -13.16 30.82 -16.59
C LEU A 234 -12.57 31.04 -15.19
N THR A 235 -13.25 30.52 -14.17
CA THR A 235 -12.82 30.62 -12.76
C THR A 235 -12.85 29.26 -12.07
N LEU A 236 -11.95 29.08 -11.10
CA LEU A 236 -11.90 27.92 -10.21
C LEU A 236 -12.74 28.21 -8.95
N SER A 237 -13.69 27.32 -8.64
CA SER A 237 -14.47 27.37 -7.40
C SER A 237 -13.67 26.82 -6.21
N SER A 238 -14.11 27.17 -5.00
CA SER A 238 -13.59 26.60 -3.75
C SER A 238 -13.77 25.09 -3.62
N THR A 239 -14.64 24.49 -4.44
CA THR A 239 -14.88 23.04 -4.50
C THR A 239 -14.08 22.33 -5.59
N GLY A 240 -13.15 23.03 -6.25
CA GLY A 240 -12.29 22.45 -7.28
C GLY A 240 -12.95 22.36 -8.66
N THR A 241 -14.03 23.12 -8.93
CA THR A 241 -14.66 23.12 -10.26
C THR A 241 -14.24 24.35 -11.06
N ILE A 242 -13.66 24.13 -12.23
CA ILE A 242 -13.40 25.16 -13.23
C ILE A 242 -14.66 25.32 -14.07
N SER A 243 -15.21 26.53 -14.15
CA SER A 243 -16.41 26.77 -14.95
C SER A 243 -16.51 28.19 -15.49
N GLY A 244 -17.36 28.38 -16.50
CA GLY A 244 -17.69 29.69 -17.05
C GLY A 244 -17.87 29.67 -18.57
N PHE A 245 -17.79 30.86 -19.18
CA PHE A 245 -17.87 31.05 -20.63
C PHE A 245 -16.56 31.69 -21.09
N PRO A 246 -15.65 30.93 -21.73
CA PRO A 246 -14.43 31.51 -22.29
C PRO A 246 -14.78 32.60 -23.29
N ASN A 247 -14.10 33.76 -23.20
CA ASN A 247 -14.39 34.92 -24.04
C ASN A 247 -13.18 35.40 -24.87
N THR A 248 -11.99 34.84 -24.64
CA THR A 248 -10.76 35.16 -25.39
C THR A 248 -10.16 33.90 -25.99
N TYR A 249 -9.55 34.00 -27.17
CA TYR A 249 -8.79 32.91 -27.78
C TYR A 249 -7.35 32.91 -27.28
N GLY A 250 -6.86 31.76 -26.84
CA GLY A 250 -5.46 31.64 -26.43
C GLY A 250 -5.14 30.33 -25.71
N THR A 251 -3.93 30.29 -25.21
CA THR A 251 -3.40 29.21 -24.39
C THR A 251 -2.91 29.83 -23.08
N TRP A 252 -3.27 29.23 -21.96
CA TRP A 252 -2.93 29.72 -20.63
C TRP A 252 -2.20 28.64 -19.86
N ALA A 253 -0.96 28.95 -19.46
CA ALA A 253 -0.26 28.18 -18.46
C ALA A 253 -0.84 28.54 -17.09
N ILE A 254 -1.39 27.56 -16.38
CA ILE A 254 -1.94 27.76 -15.03
C ILE A 254 -1.30 26.81 -14.04
N THR A 255 -1.11 27.26 -12.80
CA THR A 255 -0.71 26.41 -11.68
C THR A 255 -1.83 26.39 -10.65
N LEU A 256 -2.33 25.20 -10.33
CA LEU A 256 -3.38 24.98 -9.35
C LEU A 256 -2.82 24.31 -8.10
N ARG A 257 -3.30 24.71 -6.92
CA ARG A 257 -2.95 24.08 -5.65
C ARG A 257 -4.20 23.53 -4.96
N ALA A 258 -4.07 22.31 -4.44
CA ALA A 258 -5.04 21.67 -3.55
C ALA A 258 -4.37 21.39 -2.21
N THR A 259 -5.04 21.76 -1.13
CA THR A 259 -4.57 21.55 0.25
C THR A 259 -5.67 20.86 1.04
N ASP A 260 -5.38 19.72 1.66
CA ASP A 260 -6.36 19.04 2.51
C ASP A 260 -6.34 19.55 3.96
N SER A 261 -7.19 18.97 4.81
CA SER A 261 -7.29 19.32 6.23
C SER A 261 -6.63 18.28 7.15
N ALA A 262 -5.58 17.60 6.70
CA ALA A 262 -4.87 16.60 7.50
C ALA A 262 -4.22 17.23 8.76
N THR A 263 -4.05 16.41 9.81
CA THR A 263 -3.40 16.81 11.07
C THR A 263 -2.31 15.79 11.45
N PRO A 264 -1.12 16.22 11.92
CA PRO A 264 -0.75 17.60 12.28
C PRO A 264 -0.35 18.49 11.10
N GLU A 265 -0.09 17.93 9.91
CA GLU A 265 0.33 18.67 8.73
C GLU A 265 -0.61 18.37 7.56
N ALA A 266 -0.99 19.42 6.82
CA ALA A 266 -1.85 19.33 5.65
C ALA A 266 -1.08 18.82 4.43
N ASN A 267 -1.72 17.99 3.62
CA ASN A 267 -1.15 17.52 2.38
C ASN A 267 -1.43 18.52 1.26
N VAL A 268 -0.41 18.79 0.44
CA VAL A 268 -0.46 19.80 -0.62
C VAL A 268 -0.06 19.16 -1.94
N ALA A 269 -0.79 19.50 -3.00
CA ALA A 269 -0.39 19.19 -4.37
C ALA A 269 -0.52 20.40 -5.26
N GLU A 270 0.47 20.57 -6.14
CA GLU A 270 0.44 21.57 -7.20
C GLU A 270 0.52 20.88 -8.56
N VAL A 271 -0.27 21.35 -9.53
CA VAL A 271 -0.23 20.88 -10.91
C VAL A 271 -0.22 22.07 -11.85
N SER A 272 0.61 22.00 -12.89
CA SER A 272 0.63 22.99 -13.96
C SER A 272 -0.02 22.45 -15.23
N HIS A 273 -0.88 23.25 -15.85
CA HIS A 273 -1.56 22.92 -17.10
C HIS A 273 -1.22 23.94 -18.18
N THR A 274 -1.35 23.57 -19.45
CA THR A 274 -1.21 24.46 -20.62
C THR A 274 -2.31 24.15 -21.63
#